data_AF-A0A0F8XCS4-F1
#
_entry.id   AF-A0A0F8XCS4-F1
#
_cell.length_a   1.000
_cell.length_b   1.000
_cell.length_c   1.000
_cell.angle_alpha   90.00
_cell.angle_beta   90.00
_cell.angle_gamma   90.00
#
_symmetry.space_group_name_H-M   'P 1'
#
loop_
_entity.id
_entity.type
_entity.pdbx_description
1 polymer ?
#
loop_
_entity_poly.entity_id
_entity_poly.type
_entity_poly.pdbx_seq_one_letter_code
_entity_poly.pdbx_strand_id
1 'polypeptide(L)'
;MKTSKLITLLVVAGALVSSCSDDDNDIPAPVNQEEVITTMNVTLTNPSGEMVALKSYDSDGDGPNAPVVTVSGSLTANTIYSGEIELLNETVSPAENTTLEVMEEANEHQFFYAKSDALNASFAYADTETDYQNDDQNADPV
;
A
#
# COMPACT_ATOMS: atom_id res chain seq x y z
N MET A 1 58.82 -14.66 -36.98
CA MET A 1 57.87 -13.52 -36.98
C MET A 1 56.56 -13.96 -36.34
N LYS A 2 56.08 -13.16 -35.37
CA LYS A 2 54.64 -12.92 -35.07
C LYS A 2 53.87 -13.86 -34.12
N THR A 3 54.30 -15.09 -33.80
CA THR A 3 53.43 -16.00 -33.01
C THR A 3 53.28 -15.64 -31.52
N SER A 4 54.32 -15.17 -30.82
CA SER A 4 54.17 -14.77 -29.41
C SER A 4 53.31 -13.50 -29.21
N LYS A 5 53.30 -12.58 -30.19
CA LYS A 5 52.41 -11.41 -30.16
C LYS A 5 50.94 -11.81 -30.41
N LEU A 6 50.72 -12.85 -31.21
CA LEU A 6 49.40 -13.43 -31.47
C LEU A 6 48.82 -14.14 -30.24
N ILE A 7 49.65 -14.82 -29.44
CA ILE A 7 49.21 -15.48 -28.20
C ILE A 7 48.80 -14.46 -27.13
N THR A 8 49.58 -13.39 -26.95
CA THR A 8 49.22 -12.31 -25.99
C THR A 8 47.93 -11.59 -26.40
N LEU A 9 47.70 -11.39 -27.71
CA LEU A 9 46.47 -10.78 -28.20
C LEU A 9 45.24 -11.68 -27.99
N LEU A 10 45.41 -13.01 -28.09
CA LEU A 10 44.34 -13.98 -27.90
C LEU A 10 43.93 -14.09 -26.42
N VAL A 11 44.87 -13.98 -25.48
CA VAL A 11 44.60 -13.99 -24.03
C VAL A 11 43.87 -12.71 -23.59
N VAL A 12 44.24 -11.55 -24.14
CA VAL A 12 43.56 -10.27 -23.85
C VAL A 12 42.15 -10.25 -24.46
N ALA A 13 41.95 -10.81 -25.66
CA ALA A 13 40.62 -10.91 -26.27
C ALA A 13 39.69 -11.88 -25.51
N GLY A 14 40.22 -12.96 -24.94
CA GLY A 14 39.45 -13.91 -24.12
C GLY A 14 38.95 -13.33 -22.79
N ALA A 15 39.67 -12.36 -22.21
CA ALA A 15 39.25 -11.68 -20.98
C ALA A 15 38.12 -10.65 -21.19
N LEU A 16 37.85 -10.24 -22.45
CA LEU A 16 36.79 -9.29 -22.78
C LEU A 16 35.43 -9.96 -23.01
N VAL A 17 35.38 -11.29 -23.15
CA VAL A 17 34.14 -12.05 -23.36
C VAL A 17 33.62 -12.73 -22.09
N SER A 18 34.30 -12.59 -20.94
CA SER A 18 33.84 -13.10 -19.65
C SER A 18 32.95 -12.12 -18.87
N SER A 19 32.46 -11.05 -19.52
CA SER A 19 31.54 -10.07 -18.91
C SER A 19 30.09 -10.25 -19.33
N CYS A 20 29.77 -11.25 -20.16
CA CYS A 20 28.43 -11.79 -20.17
C CYS A 20 28.38 -12.85 -19.07
N SER A 21 28.24 -12.41 -17.82
CA SER A 21 27.43 -13.20 -16.90
C SER A 21 26.06 -13.28 -17.56
N ASP A 22 25.52 -14.49 -17.66
CA ASP A 22 24.11 -14.66 -17.98
C ASP A 22 23.32 -14.07 -16.79
N ASP A 23 23.15 -12.73 -16.79
CA ASP A 23 22.14 -12.03 -15.97
C ASP A 23 20.74 -12.24 -16.55
N ASP A 24 20.50 -13.38 -17.20
CA ASP A 24 19.16 -13.86 -17.58
C ASP A 24 18.31 -14.22 -16.33
N ASN A 25 18.88 -14.05 -15.13
CA ASN A 25 18.19 -14.10 -13.85
C ASN A 25 17.69 -12.73 -13.34
N ASP A 26 18.02 -11.62 -14.02
CA ASP A 26 17.44 -10.31 -13.74
C ASP A 26 16.10 -10.16 -14.47
N ILE A 27 15.13 -11.02 -14.15
CA ILE A 27 13.74 -10.66 -14.38
C ILE A 27 13.51 -9.41 -13.51
N PRO A 28 13.20 -8.24 -14.09
CA PRO A 28 12.90 -7.07 -13.28
C PRO A 28 11.82 -7.45 -12.28
N ALA A 29 11.98 -7.06 -11.01
CA ALA A 29 10.91 -7.24 -10.04
C ALA A 29 9.59 -6.74 -10.66
N PRO A 30 8.47 -7.45 -10.43
CA PRO A 30 7.17 -6.97 -10.89
C PRO A 30 7.02 -5.49 -10.52
N VAL A 31 6.54 -4.69 -11.46
CA VAL A 31 6.18 -3.31 -11.14
C VAL A 31 5.12 -3.35 -10.05
N ASN A 32 5.41 -2.76 -8.89
CA ASN A 32 4.40 -2.61 -7.86
C ASN A 32 3.35 -1.63 -8.40
N GLN A 33 2.10 -2.08 -8.46
CA GLN A 33 1.02 -1.26 -9.01
C GLN A 33 0.49 -0.36 -7.89
N GLU A 34 0.20 0.90 -8.21
CA GLU A 34 -0.42 1.82 -7.24
C GLU A 34 -1.80 1.30 -6.83
N GLU A 35 -2.07 1.34 -5.53
CA GLU A 35 -3.31 0.89 -4.95
C GLU A 35 -4.46 1.83 -5.27
N VAL A 36 -5.48 1.33 -5.95
CA VAL A 36 -6.66 2.12 -6.30
C VAL A 36 -7.64 2.11 -5.13
N ILE A 37 -7.89 3.28 -4.53
CA ILE A 37 -8.88 3.43 -3.44
C ILE A 37 -10.06 4.27 -3.95
N THR A 38 -11.21 3.65 -4.13
CA THR A 38 -12.45 4.37 -4.44
C THR A 38 -13.31 4.59 -3.20
N THR A 39 -13.12 3.77 -2.18
CA THR A 39 -14.00 3.76 -1.01
C THR A 39 -13.17 3.72 0.26
N MET A 40 -13.48 4.64 1.18
CA MET A 40 -12.95 4.63 2.53
C MET A 40 -14.10 4.62 3.52
N ASN A 41 -14.19 3.56 4.32
CA ASN A 41 -15.09 3.46 5.46
C ASN A 41 -14.29 3.71 6.73
N VAL A 42 -14.78 4.60 7.59
CA VAL A 42 -14.22 4.84 8.93
C VAL A 42 -15.29 4.54 9.96
N THR A 43 -14.99 3.64 10.89
CA THR A 43 -15.89 3.29 12.00
C THR A 43 -15.29 3.78 13.30
N LEU A 44 -16.03 4.61 14.04
CA LEU A 44 -15.67 5.09 15.36
C LEU A 44 -16.59 4.47 16.40
N THR A 45 -16.04 3.65 17.30
CA THR A 45 -16.79 2.92 18.32
C THR A 45 -16.52 3.48 19.71
N ASN A 46 -17.57 3.86 20.44
CA ASN A 46 -17.46 4.35 21.82
C ASN A 46 -17.39 3.19 22.84
N PRO A 47 -17.06 3.44 24.12
CA PRO A 47 -16.97 2.39 25.14
C PRO A 47 -18.30 1.70 25.46
N SER A 48 -19.44 2.28 25.06
CA SER A 48 -20.77 1.69 25.19
C SER A 48 -21.14 0.80 23.98
N GLY A 49 -20.29 0.74 22.95
CA GLY A 49 -20.51 -0.04 21.73
C GLY A 49 -21.33 0.68 20.66
N GLU A 50 -21.66 1.96 20.84
CA GLU A 50 -22.32 2.76 19.79
C GLU A 50 -21.29 3.16 18.74
N MET A 51 -21.69 3.04 17.47
CA MET A 51 -20.83 3.30 16.30
C MET A 51 -21.25 4.56 15.56
N VAL A 52 -20.26 5.35 15.15
CA VAL A 52 -20.41 6.42 14.16
C VAL A 52 -19.59 6.03 12.93
N ALA A 53 -20.26 5.93 11.79
CA ALA A 53 -19.66 5.53 10.53
C ALA A 53 -19.53 6.74 9.61
N LEU A 54 -18.38 6.88 8.97
CA LEU A 54 -18.14 7.76 7.84
C LEU A 54 -17.85 6.88 6.61
N LYS A 55 -18.47 7.21 5.48
CA LYS A 55 -18.11 6.63 4.18
C LYS A 55 -17.77 7.74 3.21
N SER A 56 -16.58 7.67 2.62
CA SER A 56 -16.20 8.42 1.43
C SER A 56 -16.26 7.47 0.24
N TYR A 57 -17.03 7.81 -0.79
CA TYR A 57 -17.16 7.01 -2.00
C TYR A 57 -16.90 7.86 -3.24
N ASP A 58 -15.92 7.45 -4.02
CA ASP A 58 -15.62 7.98 -5.34
C ASP A 58 -16.09 7.00 -6.42
N SER A 59 -16.97 7.46 -7.30
CA SER A 59 -17.54 6.60 -8.36
C SER A 59 -16.63 6.46 -9.58
N ASP A 60 -15.62 7.30 -9.72
CA ASP A 60 -14.69 7.28 -10.86
C ASP A 60 -13.20 7.33 -10.46
N GLY A 61 -12.88 7.35 -9.16
CA GLY A 61 -11.51 7.27 -8.66
C GLY A 61 -10.75 8.56 -8.97
N ASP A 62 -9.69 8.49 -9.77
CA ASP A 62 -8.93 9.66 -10.25
C ASP A 62 -9.67 10.47 -11.34
N GLY A 63 -11.00 10.41 -11.35
CA GLY A 63 -11.85 11.09 -12.31
C GLY A 63 -12.21 12.53 -11.94
N PRO A 64 -13.05 13.19 -12.75
CA PRO A 64 -13.49 14.55 -12.48
C PRO A 64 -14.53 14.67 -11.35
N ASN A 65 -15.15 13.57 -10.91
CA ASN A 65 -16.13 13.65 -9.84
C ASN A 65 -15.42 13.67 -8.48
N ALA A 66 -15.94 14.49 -7.56
CA ALA A 66 -15.43 14.47 -6.19
C ALA A 66 -16.10 13.34 -5.42
N PRO A 67 -15.43 12.77 -4.40
CA PRO A 67 -16.01 11.73 -3.57
C PRO A 67 -17.23 12.25 -2.80
N VAL A 68 -18.25 11.40 -2.70
CA VAL A 68 -19.44 11.62 -1.88
C VAL A 68 -19.15 11.14 -0.47
N VAL A 69 -19.18 12.07 0.49
CA VAL A 69 -18.97 11.77 1.91
C VAL A 69 -20.30 11.71 2.65
N THR A 70 -20.50 10.65 3.41
CA THR A 70 -21.67 10.44 4.30
C THR A 70 -21.22 10.13 5.71
N VAL A 71 -21.98 10.59 6.71
CA VAL A 71 -21.75 10.32 8.13
C VAL A 71 -23.04 9.85 8.78
N SER A 72 -22.97 8.85 9.65
CA SER A 72 -24.16 8.27 10.28
C SER A 72 -24.67 9.09 11.47
N GLY A 73 -23.82 9.94 12.08
CA GLY A 73 -24.18 10.67 13.28
C GLY A 73 -23.09 11.63 13.78
N SER A 74 -23.39 12.30 14.90
CA SER A 74 -22.46 13.19 15.58
C SER A 74 -21.66 12.45 16.66
N LEU A 75 -20.48 12.99 16.98
CA LEU A 75 -19.68 12.51 18.12
C LEU A 75 -20.20 13.11 19.42
N THR A 76 -20.12 12.33 20.50
CA THR A 76 -20.43 12.78 21.85
C THR A 76 -19.22 13.47 22.47
N ALA A 77 -19.44 14.62 23.11
CA ALA A 77 -18.36 15.34 23.78
C ALA A 77 -17.73 14.51 24.91
N ASN A 78 -16.43 14.71 25.16
CA ASN A 78 -15.67 14.02 26.22
C ASN A 78 -15.70 12.48 26.10
N THR A 79 -15.74 11.96 24.89
CA THR A 79 -15.77 10.52 24.61
C THR A 79 -14.54 10.12 23.79
N ILE A 80 -13.92 9.00 24.16
CA ILE A 80 -12.84 8.36 23.41
C ILE A 80 -13.47 7.32 22.49
N TYR A 81 -13.06 7.32 21.23
CA TYR A 81 -13.51 6.35 20.24
C TYR A 81 -12.33 5.50 19.78
N SER A 82 -12.57 4.19 19.61
CA SER A 82 -11.68 3.33 18.82
C SER A 82 -12.02 3.50 17.35
N GLY A 83 -11.02 3.76 16.52
CA GLY A 83 -11.20 3.98 15.09
C GLY A 83 -10.67 2.82 14.26
N GLU A 84 -11.44 2.42 13.24
CA GLU A 84 -11.05 1.44 12.23
C GLU A 84 -11.27 2.04 10.84
N ILE A 85 -10.36 1.75 9.91
CA ILE A 85 -10.41 2.22 8.51
C ILE A 85 -10.40 1.00 7.60
N GLU A 86 -11.31 0.98 6.63
CA GLU A 86 -11.35 0.01 5.55
C GLU A 86 -11.28 0.77 4.22
N LEU A 87 -10.42 0.26 3.32
CA LEU A 87 -10.15 0.78 1.99
C LEU A 87 -10.55 -0.26 0.95
N LEU A 88 -11.33 0.14 -0.06
CA LEU A 88 -11.79 -0.74 -1.13
C LEU A 88 -11.59 -0.12 -2.52
N ASN A 89 -11.35 -1.01 -3.48
CA ASN A 89 -11.41 -0.74 -4.91
C ASN A 89 -12.73 -1.29 -5.49
N GLU A 90 -13.72 -0.42 -5.64
CA GLU A 90 -15.03 -0.75 -6.22
C GLU A 90 -15.06 -0.59 -7.76
N THR A 91 -13.92 -0.36 -8.43
CA THR A 91 -13.85 -0.32 -9.90
C THR A 91 -13.83 -1.71 -10.54
N VAL A 92 -13.46 -2.72 -9.76
CA VAL A 92 -13.41 -4.13 -10.16
C VAL A 92 -14.56 -4.93 -9.53
N SER A 93 -14.84 -6.12 -10.07
CA SER A 93 -15.93 -6.98 -9.61
C SER A 93 -15.44 -8.43 -9.43
N PRO A 94 -15.45 -8.98 -8.20
CA PRO A 94 -15.89 -8.35 -6.95
C PRO A 94 -15.00 -7.16 -6.55
N ALA A 95 -15.54 -6.24 -5.74
CA ALA A 95 -14.73 -5.17 -5.18
C ALA A 95 -13.57 -5.75 -4.37
N GLU A 96 -12.39 -5.17 -4.56
CA GLU A 96 -11.15 -5.62 -3.94
C GLU A 96 -10.92 -4.88 -2.62
N ASN A 97 -10.35 -5.59 -1.63
CA ASN A 97 -10.07 -5.04 -0.32
C ASN A 97 -8.62 -4.57 -0.22
N THR A 98 -8.40 -3.34 -0.66
CA THR A 98 -7.11 -2.65 -0.65
C THR A 98 -6.53 -2.48 0.75
N THR A 99 -7.33 -2.61 1.82
CA THR A 99 -6.82 -2.62 3.20
C THR A 99 -5.73 -3.67 3.40
N LEU A 100 -5.86 -4.83 2.76
CA LEU A 100 -4.90 -5.93 2.92
C LEU A 100 -3.54 -5.60 2.32
N GLU A 101 -3.52 -4.99 1.13
CA GLU A 101 -2.30 -4.53 0.46
C GLU A 101 -1.61 -3.44 1.30
N VAL A 102 -2.36 -2.44 1.77
CA VAL A 102 -1.83 -1.38 2.66
C VAL A 102 -1.22 -1.94 3.95
N MET A 103 -1.81 -3.00 4.51
CA MET A 103 -1.26 -3.68 5.69
C MET A 103 0.02 -4.47 5.37
N GLU A 104 0.04 -5.21 4.26
CA GLU A 104 1.23 -5.95 3.81
C GLU A 104 2.40 -4.99 3.53
N GLU A 105 2.09 -3.82 2.99
CA GLU A 105 3.03 -2.75 2.65
C GLU A 105 3.11 -1.64 3.72
N ALA A 106 2.90 -1.98 4.99
CA ALA A 106 2.86 -0.99 6.09
C ALA A 106 4.13 -0.13 6.25
N ASN A 107 5.27 -0.52 5.67
CA ASN A 107 6.48 0.32 5.61
C ASN A 107 6.41 1.42 4.56
N GLU A 108 5.55 1.27 3.55
CA GLU A 108 5.39 2.21 2.43
C GLU A 108 4.22 3.18 2.67
N HIS A 109 3.23 2.78 3.48
CA HIS A 109 2.01 3.53 3.74
C HIS A 109 1.94 4.11 5.17
N GLN A 110 1.30 5.28 5.32
CA GLN A 110 1.04 5.91 6.62
C GLN A 110 -0.24 6.77 6.58
N PHE A 111 -1.10 6.59 7.57
CA PHE A 111 -2.28 7.45 7.75
C PHE A 111 -1.93 8.75 8.50
N PHE A 112 -2.47 9.87 8.01
CA PHE A 112 -2.37 11.17 8.66
C PHE A 112 -3.76 11.71 8.98
N TYR A 113 -3.96 12.08 10.25
CA TYR A 113 -5.25 12.59 10.72
C TYR A 113 -5.20 14.09 10.92
N ALA A 114 -6.18 14.79 10.34
CA ALA A 114 -6.38 16.22 10.53
C ALA A 114 -7.81 16.49 10.99
N LYS A 115 -7.98 17.60 11.70
CA LYS A 115 -9.28 18.11 12.16
C LYS A 115 -9.35 19.60 11.90
N SER A 116 -10.56 20.13 11.80
CA SER A 116 -10.76 21.57 11.80
C SER A 116 -10.36 22.17 13.17
N ASP A 117 -9.97 23.44 13.16
CA ASP A 117 -9.60 24.17 14.39
C ASP A 117 -10.75 24.28 15.39
N ALA A 118 -11.98 24.29 14.90
CA ALA A 118 -13.19 24.35 15.73
C ALA A 118 -13.44 23.06 16.53
N LEU A 119 -12.88 21.92 16.10
CA LEU A 119 -13.05 20.65 16.80
C LEU A 119 -11.97 20.52 17.88
N ASN A 120 -12.37 20.54 19.16
CA ASN A 120 -11.47 20.26 20.28
C ASN A 120 -11.34 18.73 20.49
N ALA A 121 -10.53 18.08 19.67
CA ALA A 121 -10.23 16.66 19.74
C ALA A 121 -8.74 16.41 19.52
N SER A 122 -8.25 15.22 19.88
CA SER A 122 -6.89 14.77 19.56
C SER A 122 -6.97 13.37 18.97
N PHE A 123 -6.00 13.06 18.10
CA PHE A 123 -5.83 11.71 17.56
C PHE A 123 -4.73 10.99 18.33
N ALA A 124 -4.88 9.68 18.48
CA ALA A 124 -3.84 8.79 18.95
C ALA A 124 -3.73 7.64 17.95
N TYR A 125 -2.50 7.30 17.59
CA TYR A 125 -2.21 6.12 16.78
C TYR A 125 -2.18 4.92 17.72
N ALA A 126 -3.12 4.00 17.54
CA ALA A 126 -3.15 2.73 18.27
C ALA A 126 -2.26 1.70 17.59
N ASP A 127 -2.21 1.75 16.26
CA ASP A 127 -1.34 1.00 15.38
C ASP A 127 0.00 1.71 15.24
N THR A 128 1.07 0.97 15.51
CA THR A 128 2.47 1.40 15.32
C THR A 128 3.30 0.33 14.61
N GLU A 129 2.64 -0.72 14.13
CA GLU A 129 3.22 -1.88 13.51
C GLU A 129 3.59 -1.53 12.08
N THR A 130 4.83 -1.83 11.71
CA THR A 130 5.33 -1.60 10.35
C THR A 130 5.44 -2.91 9.57
N ASP A 131 5.01 -4.03 10.16
CA ASP A 131 4.98 -5.35 9.54
C ASP A 131 3.76 -6.16 10.00
N TYR A 132 2.73 -6.20 9.17
CA TYR A 132 1.61 -7.13 9.36
C TYR A 132 1.97 -8.46 8.74
N GLN A 133 2.56 -9.35 9.54
CA GLN A 133 2.73 -10.74 9.15
C GLN A 133 1.34 -11.39 9.03
N ASN A 134 0.87 -11.59 7.81
CA ASN A 134 -0.23 -12.52 7.57
C ASN A 134 0.24 -13.91 8.04
N ASP A 135 -0.28 -14.42 9.15
CA ASP A 135 -0.11 -15.81 9.58
C ASP A 135 -0.92 -16.77 8.66
N ASP A 136 -0.98 -16.49 7.36
CA ASP A 136 -1.62 -17.37 6.40
C ASP A 136 -0.64 -17.86 5.34
N GLN A 137 -0.57 -19.18 5.31
CA GLN A 137 0.20 -20.06 4.45
C GLN A 137 -0.36 -20.06 3.02
N ASN A 138 -0.59 -18.89 2.42
CA ASN A 138 -1.01 -18.84 1.04
C ASN A 138 -0.35 -17.68 0.30
N ALA A 139 0.98 -17.73 0.28
CA ALA A 139 1.75 -17.21 -0.83
C ALA A 139 1.09 -17.68 -2.12
N ASP A 140 0.67 -16.73 -2.94
CA ASP A 140 0.25 -16.97 -4.31
C ASP A 140 1.33 -17.86 -4.97
N PRO A 141 0.98 -19.06 -5.47
CA PRO A 141 1.93 -19.81 -6.27
C PRO A 141 2.05 -19.10 -7.61
N VAL A 142 3.22 -18.52 -7.84
CA VAL A 142 3.72 -18.18 -9.19
C VAL A 142 3.50 -19.36 -10.16
#